data_AF-A0A2G5IX94-F1
#
_entry.id   AF-A0A2G5IX94-F1
#
_cell.length_a   1.000
_cell.length_b   1.000
_cell.length_c   1.000
_cell.angle_alpha   90.00
_cell.angle_beta   90.00
_cell.angle_gamma   90.00
#
_symmetry.space_group_name_H-M   'P 1'
#
loop_
_entity.id
_entity.type
_entity.pdbx_description
1 polymer ?
#
loop_
_entity_poly.entity_id
_entity_poly.type
_entity_poly.pdbx_seq_one_letter_code
_entity_poly.pdbx_strand_id
1 'polypeptide(L)' 'MSTYLLDVPELYRHLDVRRRQQGLTWRDLAALVDVSPSTFSRLADGHRPDADALVSLLVWLDLDDGLNYVIKPKEQQ' A
#
# COMPACT_ATOMS: atom_id res chain seq x y z
N MET A 1 -9.79 14.67 16.59
CA MET A 1 -8.91 15.03 15.47
C MET A 1 -7.76 14.03 15.44
N SER A 2 -7.39 13.53 14.27
CA SER A 2 -6.22 12.66 14.10
C SER A 2 -4.95 13.44 14.39
N THR A 3 -4.03 12.85 15.17
CA THR A 3 -2.74 13.47 15.53
C THR A 3 -1.71 13.37 14.40
N TYR A 4 -1.97 12.54 13.38
CA TYR A 4 -1.07 12.25 12.27
C TYR A 4 -1.78 12.39 10.92
N LEU A 5 -1.03 12.84 9.92
CA LEU A 5 -1.48 12.95 8.53
C LEU A 5 -0.66 12.00 7.66
N LEU A 6 -1.32 11.36 6.70
CA LEU A 6 -0.66 10.58 5.67
C LEU A 6 0.01 11.51 4.65
N ASP A 7 1.30 11.32 4.43
CA ASP A 7 2.04 11.87 3.29
C ASP A 7 1.86 10.93 2.08
N VAL A 8 0.98 11.30 1.17
CA VAL A 8 0.63 10.48 -0.01
C VAL A 8 1.78 10.42 -1.03
N PRO A 9 2.44 11.53 -1.40
CA PRO A 9 3.61 11.48 -2.26
C PRO A 9 4.70 10.54 -1.74
N GLU A 10 5.00 10.60 -0.44
CA GLU A 10 6.06 9.77 0.13
C GLU A 10 5.65 8.29 0.19
N LEU A 11 4.39 7.99 0.53
CA LEU A 11 3.85 6.64 0.43
C LEU A 11 4.00 6.09 -1.01
N TYR A 12 3.59 6.85 -2.02
CA TYR A 12 3.69 6.44 -3.42
C TYR A 12 5.14 6.19 -3.84
N ARG A 13 6.06 7.06 -3.43
CA ARG A 13 7.50 6.93 -3.70
C ARG A 13 8.08 5.64 -3.11
N HIS A 14 7.74 5.32 -1.86
CA HIS A 14 8.19 4.08 -1.20
C HIS A 14 7.64 2.84 -1.91
N LEU A 15 6.36 2.85 -2.30
CA LEU A 15 5.75 1.76 -3.08
C LEU A 15 6.45 1.56 -4.43
N ASP A 16 6.76 2.66 -5.12
CA ASP A 16 7.42 2.62 -6.43
C ASP A 16 8.86 2.07 -6.35
N VAL A 17 9.61 2.43 -5.31
CA VAL A 17 10.96 1.88 -5.09
C VAL A 17 10.89 0.38 -4.82
N ARG A 18 10.06 -0.05 -3.86
CA ARG A 18 9.99 -1.48 -3.46
C ARG A 18 9.47 -2.36 -4.59
N ARG A 19 8.45 -1.91 -5.35
CA ARG A 19 7.91 -2.73 -6.45
C ARG A 19 8.95 -2.92 -7.54
N ARG A 20 9.75 -1.88 -7.84
CA ARG A 20 10.80 -1.93 -8.87
C ARG A 20 11.94 -2.85 -8.44
N GLN A 21 12.31 -2.85 -7.16
CA GLN A 21 13.28 -3.80 -6.61
C GLN A 21 12.84 -5.25 -6.77
N GLN A 22 11.53 -5.52 -6.70
CA GLN A 22 10.94 -6.84 -6.91
C GLN A 22 10.54 -7.12 -8.38
N GLY A 23 10.84 -6.20 -9.32
CA GLY A 23 10.49 -6.36 -10.73
C GLY A 23 8.99 -6.29 -11.06
N LEU A 24 8.17 -5.76 -10.15
CA LEU A 24 6.71 -5.70 -10.26
C LEU A 24 6.23 -4.44 -10.99
N THR A 25 5.22 -4.60 -11.83
CA THR A 25 4.40 -3.47 -12.33
C THR A 25 3.38 -3.04 -11.27
N TRP A 26 2.74 -1.88 -11.46
CA TRP A 26 1.63 -1.44 -10.60
C TRP A 26 0.44 -2.40 -10.62
N ARG A 27 0.20 -3.08 -11.76
CA ARG A 27 -0.86 -4.08 -11.87
C ARG A 27 -0.52 -5.34 -11.08
N ASP A 28 0.74 -5.77 -11.12
CA ASP A 28 1.18 -6.94 -10.35
C ASP A 28 1.07 -6.67 -8.85
N LEU A 29 1.47 -5.46 -8.42
CA LEU A 29 1.30 -5.04 -7.03
C LEU A 29 -0.18 -4.99 -6.61
N ALA A 30 -1.06 -4.44 -7.45
CA ALA A 30 -2.51 -4.43 -7.21
C ALA A 30 -3.05 -5.84 -6.96
N ALA A 31 -2.69 -6.80 -7.81
CA ALA A 31 -3.11 -8.18 -7.66
C ALA A 31 -2.54 -8.82 -6.38
N LEU A 32 -1.29 -8.52 -6.03
CA LEU A 32 -0.62 -9.06 -4.86
C LEU A 32 -1.27 -8.63 -3.53
N VAL A 33 -1.70 -7.37 -3.44
CA VAL A 33 -2.28 -6.79 -2.21
C VAL A 33 -3.80 -6.70 -2.24
N ASP A 34 -4.43 -7.31 -3.25
CA ASP A 34 -5.88 -7.35 -3.48
C ASP A 34 -6.55 -5.97 -3.47
N VAL A 35 -5.97 -5.03 -4.22
CA VAL A 35 -6.54 -3.69 -4.44
C VAL A 35 -6.70 -3.38 -5.91
N SER A 36 -7.66 -2.51 -6.25
CA SER A 36 -7.83 -2.05 -7.63
C SER A 36 -6.57 -1.36 -8.17
N PRO A 37 -6.15 -1.62 -9.43
CA PRO A 37 -5.06 -0.88 -10.07
C PRO A 37 -5.28 0.65 -10.09
N SER A 38 -6.55 1.09 -10.11
CA SER A 38 -6.89 2.52 -10.07
C SER A 38 -6.49 3.21 -8.75
N THR A 39 -6.30 2.43 -7.68
CA THR A 39 -5.77 2.95 -6.41
C THR A 39 -4.40 3.59 -6.61
N PHE A 40 -3.52 2.99 -7.42
CA PHE A 40 -2.19 3.54 -7.69
C PHE A 40 -2.22 4.78 -8.58
N SER A 41 -3.13 4.84 -9.54
CA SER A 41 -3.35 6.06 -10.33
C SER A 41 -3.81 7.21 -9.43
N ARG A 42 -4.78 6.95 -8.55
CA ARG A 42 -5.28 7.96 -7.60
C ARG A 42 -4.20 8.42 -6.62
N LEU A 43 -3.38 7.50 -6.12
CA LEU A 43 -2.22 7.80 -5.27
C LEU A 43 -1.20 8.69 -6.00
N ALA A 44 -0.90 8.39 -7.27
CA ALA A 44 -0.01 9.22 -8.09
C ALA A 44 -0.56 10.65 -8.27
N ASP A 45 -1.88 10.79 -8.35
CA ASP A 45 -2.59 12.08 -8.39
C ASP A 45 -2.72 12.75 -7.01
N GLY A 46 -2.12 12.18 -5.95
CA GLY A 46 -2.12 12.74 -4.60
C GLY A 46 -3.37 12.43 -3.75
N HIS A 47 -4.27 11.57 -4.24
CA HIS A 47 -5.44 11.17 -3.47
C HIS A 47 -5.08 10.14 -2.41
N ARG A 48 -5.70 10.28 -1.23
CA ARG A 48 -5.54 9.30 -0.15
C ARG A 48 -6.23 7.98 -0.52
N PRO A 49 -5.60 6.83 -0.21
CA PRO A 49 -6.29 5.55 -0.26
C PRO A 49 -7.32 5.47 0.87
N ASP A 50 -8.29 4.57 0.73
CA ASP A 50 -9.13 4.21 1.87
C ASP A 50 -8.33 3.44 2.94
N ALA A 51 -8.95 3.20 4.09
CA ALA A 51 -8.28 2.61 5.24
C ALA A 51 -7.78 1.17 4.96
N ASP A 52 -8.57 0.35 4.27
CA ASP A 52 -8.22 -1.05 4.00
C ASP A 52 -7.06 -1.12 3.00
N ALA A 53 -7.14 -0.35 1.91
CA ALA A 53 -6.05 -0.24 0.95
C ALA A 53 -4.76 0.30 1.61
N LEU A 54 -4.87 1.31 2.47
CA LEU A 54 -3.72 1.82 3.22
C LEU A 54 -3.05 0.72 4.06
N VAL A 55 -3.86 -0.04 4.80
CA VAL A 55 -3.39 -1.13 5.65
C VAL A 55 -2.67 -2.21 4.84
N SER A 56 -3.26 -2.68 3.73
CA SER A 56 -2.62 -3.66 2.84
C SER A 56 -1.30 -3.16 2.26
N LEU A 57 -1.23 -1.89 1.86
CA LEU A 57 -0.02 -1.27 1.32
C LEU A 57 1.07 -1.12 2.38
N LEU A 58 0.72 -0.72 3.61
CA LEU A 58 1.67 -0.60 4.71
C LEU A 58 2.23 -1.96 5.13
N VAL A 59 1.39 -2.99 5.20
CA VAL A 59 1.86 -4.36 5.44
C VAL A 59 2.83 -4.79 4.36
N TRP A 60 2.48 -4.62 3.08
CA TRP A 60 3.35 -5.04 1.98
C TRP A 60 4.70 -4.29 1.96
N LEU A 61 4.69 -3.00 2.29
CA LEU A 61 5.92 -2.20 2.46
C LEU A 61 6.79 -2.72 3.61
N ASP A 62 6.16 -3.22 4.67
CA ASP A 62 6.80 -3.64 5.91
C ASP A 62 6.77 -5.16 6.17
N LEU A 63 6.65 -5.96 5.10
CA LEU A 63 6.87 -7.41 5.14
C LEU A 63 8.31 -7.80 5.52
N ASP A 64 9.18 -6.83 5.86
CA ASP A 64 10.55 -7.03 6.34
C ASP A 64 10.82 -6.56 7.80
N ASP A 65 10.08 -5.61 8.43
CA ASP A 65 10.57 -4.97 9.68
C ASP A 65 9.61 -4.80 10.89
N GLY A 66 8.30 -5.17 10.83
CA GLY A 66 7.55 -5.45 12.08
C GLY A 66 6.04 -5.18 12.19
N LEU A 67 5.39 -4.45 11.28
CA LEU A 67 3.96 -4.11 11.33
C LEU A 67 3.04 -5.31 11.04
N ASN A 68 3.58 -6.37 10.45
CA ASN A 68 2.83 -7.57 10.07
C ASN A 68 2.20 -8.31 11.28
N TYR A 69 2.69 -8.05 12.50
CA TYR A 69 2.14 -8.65 13.74
C TYR A 69 0.89 -7.93 14.29
N VAL A 70 0.63 -6.68 13.86
CA VAL A 70 -0.52 -5.87 14.33
C VAL A 70 -1.68 -5.93 13.34
N ILE A 71 -1.42 -6.27 12.08
CA ILE A 71 -2.40 -6.32 10.99
C ILE A 71 -2.56 -7.76 10.51
N LYS A 72 -3.74 -8.36 10.74
CA LYS A 72 -4.03 -9.74 10.30
C LYS A 72 -4.74 -9.74 8.93
N PRO A 73 -4.38 -10.63 7.99
CA PRO A 73 -5.11 -10.76 6.73
C PRO A 73 -6.56 -11.16 7.00
N LYS A 74 -7.49 -10.59 6.23
CA LYS A 74 -8.90 -10.97 6.30
C LYS A 74 -9.03 -12.36 5.66
N GLU A 75 -9.28 -13.39 6.47
CA GLU A 75 -9.57 -14.72 5.95
C GLU A 75 -10.78 -14.65 5.00
N GLN A 76 -10.63 -15.27 3.83
CA GLN A 76 -11.66 -15.35 2.80
C GLN A 76 -12.88 -16.10 3.39
N GLN A 77 -14.02 -15.42 3.43
CA GLN A 77 -15.33 -16.02 3.75
C GLN A 77 -15.85 -16.85 2.58
#